data_AF-A0A7C1B0X2-F1
#
_entry.id   AF-A0A7C1B0X2-F1
#
_cell.length_a   1.000
_cell.length_b   1.000
_cell.length_c   1.000
_cell.angle_alpha   90.00
_cell.angle_beta   90.00
_cell.angle_gamma   90.00
#
_symmetry.space_group_name_H-M   'P 1'
#
loop_
_entity.id
_entity.type
_entity.pdbx_description
1 polymer ?
#
loop_
_entity_poly.entity_id
_entity_poly.type
_entity_poly.pdbx_seq_one_letter_code
_entity_poly.pdbx_strand_id
1 'polypeptide(L)'
;MLFYISVMSKRIVVALGGNAIKKREERGTCEEQFRNIETACNVIMKLIKEGYNVVITHGNGPQSGNLMIQQEMAKKKVPPMPMDVVGAMTQGQIGYMIQQTLQNMLTKEKMNIPVATVITQVVVSNDDPDFEDPSKPVGEYLSEEEAKKLEKEGYIINPPPGKMYKEKKMAG
;
A
#
# COMPACT_ATOMS: atom_id res chain seq x y z
N MET A 1 9.50 -1.69 48.30
CA MET A 1 9.55 -0.37 47.65
C MET A 1 9.97 -0.59 46.20
N LEU A 2 9.07 -0.37 45.24
CA LEU A 2 9.33 -0.56 43.80
C LEU A 2 9.46 0.82 43.17
N PHE A 3 10.63 1.11 42.59
CA PHE A 3 10.83 2.32 41.80
C PHE A 3 10.45 2.02 40.35
N TYR A 4 9.51 2.78 39.80
CA TYR A 4 9.21 2.79 38.37
C TYR A 4 9.95 3.97 37.74
N ILE A 5 11.03 3.68 37.02
CA ILE A 5 11.74 4.68 36.23
C ILE A 5 11.15 4.61 34.83
N SER A 6 10.26 5.57 34.51
CA SER A 6 9.76 5.74 33.15
C SER A 6 10.83 6.46 32.32
N VAL A 7 11.51 5.72 31.45
CA VAL A 7 12.31 6.33 30.39
C VAL A 7 11.35 6.67 29.26
N MET A 8 11.33 7.92 28.79
CA MET A 8 10.49 8.34 27.66
C MET A 8 10.61 7.36 26.50
N SER A 9 9.49 6.77 26.09
CA SER A 9 9.44 5.86 24.93
C SER A 9 9.69 6.66 23.65
N LYS A 10 10.80 6.34 22.97
CA LYS A 10 11.18 6.98 21.71
C LYS A 10 10.14 6.64 20.63
N ARG A 11 9.84 7.60 19.74
CA ARG A 11 8.92 7.40 18.62
C ARG A 11 9.69 7.04 17.35
N ILE A 12 9.18 6.06 16.61
CA ILE A 12 9.72 5.65 15.30
C ILE A 12 8.60 5.63 14.26
N VAL A 13 8.90 6.10 13.05
CA VAL A 13 8.01 5.99 11.89
C VAL A 13 8.57 4.91 10.97
N VAL A 14 7.75 3.91 10.66
CA VAL A 14 8.10 2.78 9.79
C VAL A 14 7.29 2.88 8.51
N ALA A 15 7.96 3.05 7.37
CA ALA A 15 7.34 3.10 6.06
C ALA A 15 7.43 1.73 5.37
N LEU A 16 6.30 1.03 5.26
CA LEU A 16 6.21 -0.26 4.56
C LEU A 16 6.05 -0.02 3.05
N GLY A 17 6.96 -0.55 2.23
CA GLY A 17 6.79 -0.51 0.77
C GLY A 17 5.56 -1.30 0.31
N GLY A 18 4.95 -0.96 -0.83
CA GLY A 18 3.84 -1.74 -1.40
C GLY A 18 4.21 -3.21 -1.66
N ASN A 19 5.49 -3.46 -1.97
CA ASN A 19 6.06 -4.78 -2.18
C ASN A 19 6.20 -5.60 -0.87
N ALA A 20 6.14 -4.95 0.29
CA ALA A 20 6.05 -5.62 1.58
C ALA A 20 4.65 -6.20 1.83
N ILE A 21 3.66 -5.87 0.99
CA ILE A 21 2.28 -6.33 1.10
C ILE A 21 1.95 -7.31 -0.04
N LYS A 22 2.30 -6.99 -1.29
CA LYS A 22 2.19 -7.91 -2.45
C LYS A 22 3.54 -8.00 -3.15
N LYS A 23 4.15 -9.19 -3.21
CA LYS A 23 5.39 -9.37 -3.96
C LYS A 23 5.11 -9.41 -5.46
N ARG A 24 6.14 -9.14 -6.24
CA ARG A 24 6.09 -9.08 -7.71
C ARG A 24 5.61 -10.38 -8.36
N GLU A 25 6.09 -11.51 -7.84
CA GLU A 25 5.80 -12.86 -8.37
C GLU A 25 4.44 -13.41 -7.91
N GLU A 26 3.81 -12.76 -6.93
CA GLU A 26 2.58 -13.23 -6.30
C GLU A 26 1.34 -12.75 -7.05
N ARG A 27 0.30 -13.58 -7.03
CA ARG A 27 -0.98 -13.29 -7.70
C ARG A 27 -1.72 -12.15 -7.00
N GLY A 28 -1.40 -11.88 -5.73
CA GLY A 28 -2.01 -10.84 -4.91
C GLY A 28 -3.28 -11.30 -4.19
N THR A 29 -3.40 -12.59 -3.88
CA THR A 29 -4.56 -13.09 -3.12
C THR A 29 -4.60 -12.49 -1.72
N CYS A 30 -5.76 -12.58 -1.06
CA CYS A 30 -5.93 -12.10 0.31
C CYS A 30 -4.94 -12.80 1.26
N GLU A 31 -4.78 -14.11 1.12
CA GLU A 31 -3.90 -14.96 1.93
C GLU A 31 -2.42 -14.62 1.72
N GLU A 32 -2.00 -14.35 0.48
CA GLU A 32 -0.65 -13.89 0.18
C GLU A 32 -0.37 -12.54 0.86
N GLN A 33 -1.30 -11.59 0.73
CA GLN A 33 -1.15 -10.27 1.33
C GLN A 33 -1.14 -10.30 2.87
N PHE A 34 -1.99 -11.13 3.50
CA PHE A 34 -1.95 -11.34 4.95
C PHE A 34 -0.61 -11.93 5.41
N ARG A 35 -0.08 -12.94 4.71
CA ARG A 35 1.20 -13.58 5.04
C ARG A 35 2.37 -12.59 4.95
N ASN A 36 2.38 -11.73 3.95
CA ASN A 36 3.41 -10.69 3.80
C ASN A 36 3.30 -9.64 4.91
N ILE A 37 2.08 -9.20 5.24
CA ILE A 37 1.82 -8.30 6.36
C ILE A 37 2.25 -8.92 7.68
N GLU A 38 2.01 -10.22 7.90
CA GLU A 38 2.48 -10.93 9.09
C GLU A 38 4.01 -10.85 9.22
N THR A 39 4.74 -11.02 8.12
CA THR A 39 6.20 -10.88 8.10
C THR A 39 6.63 -9.47 8.49
N ALA A 40 5.99 -8.43 7.95
CA ALA A 40 6.28 -7.04 8.32
C ALA A 40 5.92 -6.75 9.79
N CYS A 41 4.79 -7.26 10.26
CA CYS A 41 4.31 -7.09 11.63
C CYS A 41 5.25 -7.76 12.65
N ASN A 42 5.89 -8.88 12.31
CA ASN A 42 6.90 -9.50 13.16
C ASN A 42 8.10 -8.56 13.41
N VAL A 43 8.51 -7.74 12.44
CA VAL A 43 9.57 -6.73 12.62
C VAL A 43 9.06 -5.60 13.52
N ILE A 44 7.85 -5.12 13.27
CA ILE A 44 7.21 -4.08 14.10
C ILE A 44 7.07 -4.53 15.56
N MET A 45 6.70 -5.78 15.81
CA MET A 45 6.58 -6.35 17.15
C MET A 45 7.92 -6.32 17.91
N LYS A 46 9.07 -6.46 17.23
CA LYS A 46 10.38 -6.31 17.87
C LYS A 46 10.58 -4.89 18.39
N LEU A 47 10.28 -3.89 17.57
CA LEU A 47 10.35 -2.46 17.98
C LEU A 47 9.40 -2.17 19.15
N ILE A 48 8.18 -2.71 19.12
CA ILE A 48 7.23 -2.55 20.22
C ILE A 48 7.78 -3.18 21.51
N LYS A 49 8.36 -4.38 21.43
CA LYS A 49 8.96 -5.07 22.60
C LYS A 49 10.20 -4.36 23.13
N GLU A 50 10.92 -3.62 22.29
CA GLU A 50 12.02 -2.74 22.70
C GLU A 50 11.54 -1.41 23.35
N GLY A 51 10.22 -1.18 23.40
CA GLY A 51 9.62 -0.02 24.06
C GLY A 51 9.44 1.21 23.16
N TYR A 52 9.53 1.07 21.84
CA TYR A 52 9.26 2.16 20.92
C TYR A 52 7.76 2.42 20.74
N ASN A 53 7.39 3.70 20.64
CA ASN A 53 6.09 4.10 20.10
C ASN A 53 6.16 4.08 18.57
N VAL A 54 5.48 3.12 17.93
CA VAL A 54 5.57 2.93 16.49
C VAL A 54 4.42 3.63 15.76
N VAL A 55 4.76 4.42 14.73
CA VAL A 55 3.84 4.91 13.72
C VAL A 55 4.13 4.17 12.42
N ILE A 56 3.10 3.65 11.76
CA ILE A 56 3.25 2.87 10.53
C ILE A 56 2.65 3.65 9.37
N THR A 57 3.39 3.77 8.28
CA THR A 57 2.88 4.20 6.98
C THR A 57 3.08 3.07 5.97
N HIS A 58 2.37 3.10 4.85
CA HIS A 58 2.52 2.09 3.83
C HIS A 58 2.33 2.66 2.42
N GLY A 59 2.96 2.01 1.43
CA GLY A 59 2.62 2.16 0.03
C GLY A 59 1.38 1.34 -0.34
N ASN A 60 0.79 1.63 -1.50
CA ASN A 60 -0.41 0.95 -2.00
C ASN A 60 -0.36 0.68 -3.52
N GLY A 61 0.80 0.79 -4.16
CA GLY A 61 0.92 0.76 -5.63
C GLY A 61 0.29 -0.48 -6.28
N PRO A 62 0.62 -1.71 -5.84
CA PRO A 62 -0.01 -2.91 -6.37
C PRO A 62 -1.52 -2.99 -6.07
N GLN A 63 -1.94 -2.60 -4.85
CA GLN A 63 -3.33 -2.70 -4.41
C GLN A 63 -4.24 -1.71 -5.15
N SER A 64 -3.80 -0.46 -5.27
CA SER A 64 -4.53 0.60 -5.96
C SER A 64 -4.64 0.32 -7.45
N GLY A 65 -3.60 -0.23 -8.07
CA GLY A 65 -3.69 -0.64 -9.47
C GLY A 65 -4.61 -1.82 -9.70
N ASN A 66 -4.56 -2.87 -8.86
CA ASN A 66 -5.50 -3.99 -8.98
C ASN A 66 -6.95 -3.54 -8.73
N LEU A 67 -7.17 -2.60 -7.81
CA LEU A 67 -8.50 -2.02 -7.58
C LEU A 67 -8.95 -1.14 -8.74
N MET A 68 -8.06 -0.37 -9.38
CA MET A 68 -8.38 0.39 -10.60
C MET A 68 -8.79 -0.53 -11.76
N ILE A 69 -8.11 -1.68 -11.93
CA ILE A 69 -8.52 -2.69 -12.91
C ILE A 69 -9.96 -3.16 -12.62
N GLN A 70 -10.32 -3.36 -11.35
CA GLN A 70 -11.70 -3.73 -10.98
C GLN A 70 -12.70 -2.63 -11.30
N GLN A 71 -12.39 -1.36 -11.02
CA GLN A 71 -13.24 -0.22 -11.38
C GLN A 71 -13.51 -0.20 -12.90
N GLU A 72 -12.45 -0.39 -13.67
CA GLU A 72 -12.48 -0.37 -15.13
C GLU A 72 -13.28 -1.56 -15.71
N MET A 73 -13.03 -2.78 -15.24
CA MET A 73 -13.77 -3.98 -15.66
C MET A 73 -15.27 -3.90 -15.33
N ALA A 74 -15.63 -3.24 -14.22
CA ALA A 74 -17.01 -3.10 -13.77
C ALA A 74 -17.76 -1.91 -14.38
N LYS A 75 -17.08 -0.99 -15.09
CA LYS A 75 -17.62 0.34 -15.48
C LYS A 75 -18.97 0.33 -16.21
N LYS A 76 -19.27 -0.74 -16.96
CA LYS A 76 -20.55 -0.89 -17.69
C LYS A 76 -21.74 -1.26 -16.79
N LYS A 77 -21.48 -1.68 -15.55
CA LYS A 77 -22.48 -2.12 -14.58
C LYS A 77 -22.48 -1.28 -13.31
N VAL A 78 -21.31 -0.83 -12.88
CA VAL A 78 -21.11 -0.03 -11.67
C VAL A 78 -20.23 1.17 -12.05
N PRO A 79 -20.64 2.42 -11.75
CA PRO A 79 -19.82 3.59 -12.03
C PRO A 79 -18.44 3.47 -11.35
N PRO A 80 -17.35 3.73 -12.08
CA PRO A 80 -16.00 3.66 -11.52
C PRO A 80 -15.76 4.81 -10.55
N MET A 81 -15.00 4.55 -9.49
CA MET A 81 -14.52 5.58 -8.57
C MET A 81 -13.23 6.23 -9.08
N PRO A 82 -13.01 7.54 -8.79
CA PRO A 82 -11.77 8.22 -9.14
C PRO A 82 -10.58 7.73 -8.29
N MET A 83 -9.36 8.06 -8.74
CA MET A 83 -8.11 7.51 -8.18
C MET A 83 -7.88 7.89 -6.70
N ASP A 84 -8.31 9.07 -6.28
CA ASP A 84 -8.25 9.53 -4.88
C ASP A 84 -9.15 8.68 -3.98
N VAL A 85 -10.37 8.36 -4.43
CA VAL A 85 -11.31 7.48 -3.72
C VAL A 85 -10.79 6.04 -3.69
N VAL A 86 -10.20 5.54 -4.78
CA VAL A 86 -9.50 4.24 -4.81
C VAL A 86 -8.32 4.24 -3.83
N GLY A 87 -7.59 5.36 -3.75
CA GLY A 87 -6.58 5.59 -2.73
C GLY A 87 -7.13 5.38 -1.31
N ALA A 88 -8.25 6.04 -0.98
CA ALA A 88 -8.92 5.88 0.32
C ALA A 88 -9.39 4.44 0.58
N MET A 89 -9.95 3.76 -0.43
CA MET A 89 -10.36 2.35 -0.32
C MET A 89 -9.17 1.45 0.04
N THR A 90 -8.00 1.66 -0.60
CA THR A 90 -6.81 0.86 -0.30
C THR A 90 -6.18 1.17 1.07
N GLN A 91 -6.36 2.37 1.61
CA GLN A 91 -5.99 2.65 3.01
C GLN A 91 -6.85 1.82 3.96
N GLY A 92 -8.15 1.73 3.70
CA GLY A 92 -9.06 0.87 4.47
C GLY A 92 -8.67 -0.61 4.39
N GLN A 93 -8.41 -1.11 3.17
CA GLN A 93 -7.98 -2.49 2.93
C GLN A 93 -6.68 -2.82 3.67
N ILE A 94 -5.60 -2.09 3.39
CA ILE A 94 -4.27 -2.40 3.94
C ILE A 94 -4.22 -2.14 5.45
N GLY A 95 -4.81 -1.03 5.89
CA GLY A 95 -4.87 -0.67 7.29
C GLY A 95 -5.64 -1.69 8.12
N TYR A 96 -6.76 -2.22 7.61
CA TYR A 96 -7.47 -3.33 8.24
C TYR A 96 -6.55 -4.55 8.43
N MET A 97 -5.85 -4.97 7.37
CA MET A 97 -4.99 -6.16 7.43
C MET A 97 -3.81 -5.99 8.40
N ILE A 98 -3.18 -4.81 8.43
CA ILE A 98 -2.10 -4.49 9.38
C ILE A 98 -2.64 -4.45 10.81
N GLN A 99 -3.74 -3.73 11.03
CA GLN A 99 -4.35 -3.56 12.34
C GLN A 99 -4.78 -4.91 12.92
N GLN A 100 -5.48 -5.74 12.15
CA GLN A 100 -5.91 -7.06 12.59
C GLN A 100 -4.72 -7.95 12.95
N THR A 101 -3.70 -7.98 12.10
CA THR A 101 -2.48 -8.78 12.32
C THR A 101 -1.75 -8.36 13.60
N LEU A 102 -1.51 -7.07 13.79
CA LEU A 102 -0.84 -6.55 14.99
C LEU A 102 -1.67 -6.77 16.25
N GLN A 103 -2.98 -6.53 16.21
CA GLN A 103 -3.86 -6.78 17.37
C GLN A 103 -3.82 -8.25 17.79
N ASN A 104 -3.82 -9.19 16.84
CA ASN A 104 -3.69 -10.61 17.13
C ASN A 104 -2.34 -10.94 17.79
N MET A 105 -1.23 -10.39 17.27
CA MET A 105 0.11 -10.58 17.85
C MET A 105 0.22 -9.99 19.26
N LEU A 106 -0.26 -8.77 19.47
CA LEU A 106 -0.26 -8.10 20.77
C LEU A 106 -1.09 -8.87 21.80
N THR A 107 -2.26 -9.36 21.40
CA THR A 107 -3.13 -10.19 22.25
C THR A 107 -2.43 -11.48 22.67
N LYS A 108 -1.76 -12.17 21.72
CA LYS A 108 -0.99 -13.39 21.99
C LYS A 108 0.16 -13.15 22.98
N GLU A 109 0.79 -11.99 22.91
CA GLU A 109 1.86 -11.55 23.82
C GLU A 109 1.34 -10.92 25.11
N LYS A 110 0.01 -10.87 25.32
CA LYS A 110 -0.66 -10.24 26.47
C LYS A 110 -0.27 -8.76 26.64
N MET A 111 0.01 -8.07 25.54
CA MET A 111 0.32 -6.64 25.51
C MET A 111 -0.95 -5.85 25.19
N ASN A 112 -1.40 -5.01 26.12
CA ASN A 112 -2.58 -4.18 25.94
C ASN A 112 -2.24 -2.84 25.26
N ILE A 113 -1.85 -2.91 23.98
CA ILE A 113 -1.53 -1.73 23.17
C ILE A 113 -2.62 -1.54 22.12
N PRO A 114 -3.31 -0.38 22.08
CA PRO A 114 -4.31 -0.12 21.04
C PRO A 114 -3.64 0.09 19.68
N VAL A 115 -4.28 -0.42 18.63
CA VAL A 115 -3.86 -0.23 17.24
C VAL A 115 -5.03 0.38 16.48
N ALA A 116 -4.77 1.48 15.77
CA ALA A 116 -5.77 2.19 14.98
C ALA A 116 -5.22 2.55 13.60
N THR A 117 -6.04 2.34 12.58
CA THR A 117 -5.85 2.85 11.22
C THR A 117 -6.62 4.15 11.06
N VAL A 118 -5.99 5.18 10.48
CA VAL A 118 -6.60 6.48 10.24
C VAL A 118 -6.55 6.77 8.74
N ILE A 119 -7.72 7.00 8.14
CA ILE A 119 -7.80 7.51 6.76
C ILE A 119 -7.15 8.89 6.73
N THR A 120 -6.16 9.05 5.86
CA THR A 120 -5.29 10.22 5.83
C THR A 120 -5.37 10.87 4.46
N GLN A 121 -5.65 12.18 4.46
CA GLN A 121 -5.55 13.04 3.28
C GLN A 121 -4.21 13.77 3.31
N VAL A 122 -3.54 13.85 2.16
CA VAL A 122 -2.28 14.57 2.01
C VAL A 122 -2.51 15.69 1.01
N VAL A 123 -2.28 16.93 1.45
CA VAL A 123 -2.38 18.10 0.56
C VAL A 123 -1.18 18.09 -0.39
N VAL A 124 -1.46 18.29 -1.67
CA VAL A 124 -0.47 18.42 -2.75
C VAL A 124 -0.64 19.77 -3.43
N SER A 125 0.39 20.25 -4.12
CA SER A 125 0.33 21.49 -4.90
C SER A 125 -0.54 21.27 -6.13
N ASN A 126 -1.45 22.20 -6.48
CA ASN A 126 -2.20 22.10 -7.74
C ASN A 126 -1.31 22.29 -8.98
N ASP A 127 -0.16 22.95 -8.81
CA ASP A 127 0.80 23.23 -9.87
C ASP A 127 1.93 22.18 -9.92
N ASP A 128 1.71 20.99 -9.36
CA ASP A 128 2.71 19.92 -9.38
C ASP A 128 2.91 19.40 -10.82
N PRO A 129 4.15 19.42 -11.37
CA PRO A 129 4.41 18.91 -12.71
C PRO A 129 4.00 17.44 -12.94
N ASP A 130 3.90 16.63 -11.87
CA ASP A 130 3.44 15.24 -11.97
C ASP A 130 1.96 15.12 -12.43
N PHE A 131 1.16 16.22 -12.39
CA PHE A 131 -0.18 16.23 -12.99
C PHE A 131 -0.15 16.27 -14.52
N GLU A 132 0.91 16.85 -15.11
CA GLU A 132 1.09 16.92 -16.56
C GLU A 132 1.88 15.73 -17.10
N ASP A 133 2.94 15.30 -16.39
CA ASP A 133 3.78 14.15 -16.74
C ASP A 133 3.87 13.14 -15.57
N PRO A 134 2.89 12.24 -15.41
CA PRO A 134 2.85 11.34 -14.27
C PRO A 134 4.02 10.34 -14.30
N SER A 135 4.89 10.46 -13.30
CA SER A 135 6.12 9.69 -13.18
C SER A 135 5.95 8.35 -12.42
N LYS A 136 4.90 8.24 -11.60
CA LYS A 136 4.69 7.09 -10.69
C LYS A 136 3.91 5.95 -11.35
N PRO A 137 4.47 4.74 -11.45
CA PRO A 137 3.75 3.62 -12.01
C PRO A 137 2.77 3.00 -10.98
N VAL A 138 1.57 2.64 -11.44
CA VAL A 138 0.53 2.01 -10.63
C VAL A 138 0.06 0.72 -11.32
N GLY A 139 -0.17 -0.35 -10.54
CA GLY A 139 -0.72 -1.61 -11.04
C GLY A 139 0.25 -2.62 -11.64
N GLU A 140 -0.32 -3.73 -12.09
CA GLU A 140 0.37 -4.88 -12.68
C GLU A 140 0.90 -4.58 -14.08
N TYR A 141 1.76 -5.48 -14.57
CA TYR A 141 2.26 -5.42 -15.93
C TYR A 141 1.11 -5.70 -16.91
N LEU A 142 0.77 -4.69 -17.72
CA LEU A 142 -0.09 -4.84 -18.90
C LEU A 142 0.73 -5.41 -20.06
N SER A 143 0.15 -6.31 -20.85
CA SER A 143 0.70 -6.61 -22.18
C SER A 143 0.70 -5.36 -23.08
N GLU A 144 1.50 -5.37 -24.14
CA GLU A 144 1.57 -4.25 -25.08
C GLU A 144 0.20 -3.96 -25.73
N GLU A 145 -0.59 -5.00 -25.99
CA GLU A 145 -1.96 -4.87 -26.52
C GLU A 145 -2.91 -4.21 -25.51
N GLU A 146 -2.86 -4.63 -24.25
CA GLU A 146 -3.68 -4.04 -23.18
C GLU A 146 -3.30 -2.58 -22.94
N ALA A 147 -1.99 -2.27 -22.95
CA ALA A 147 -1.48 -0.93 -22.77
C ALA A 147 -1.91 0.00 -23.92
N LYS A 148 -1.80 -0.44 -25.19
CA LYS A 148 -2.29 0.32 -26.35
C LYS A 148 -3.82 0.52 -26.32
N LYS A 149 -4.56 -0.46 -25.79
CA LYS A 149 -6.01 -0.33 -25.66
C LYS A 149 -6.37 0.75 -24.63
N LEU A 150 -5.72 0.73 -23.46
CA LEU A 150 -5.93 1.74 -22.43
C LEU A 150 -5.48 3.14 -22.89
N GLU A 151 -4.38 3.24 -23.65
CA GLU A 151 -3.96 4.51 -24.24
C GLU A 151 -5.05 5.10 -25.16
N LYS A 152 -5.70 4.27 -26.00
CA LYS A 152 -6.85 4.70 -26.82
C LYS A 152 -8.07 5.11 -26.01
N GLU A 153 -8.20 4.61 -24.78
CA GLU A 153 -9.26 4.99 -23.85
C GLU A 153 -8.89 6.24 -23.03
N GLY A 154 -7.73 6.86 -23.30
CA GLY A 154 -7.30 8.13 -22.70
C GLY A 154 -6.37 7.98 -21.48
N TYR A 155 -5.90 6.76 -21.18
CA TYR A 155 -4.97 6.53 -20.07
C TYR A 155 -3.53 6.88 -20.46
N ILE A 156 -2.80 7.54 -19.55
CA ILE A 156 -1.37 7.78 -19.70
C ILE A 156 -0.63 6.49 -19.33
N ILE A 157 0.05 5.89 -20.30
CA ILE A 157 0.89 4.71 -20.10
C ILE A 157 2.36 5.15 -20.04
N ASN A 158 2.96 5.11 -18.85
CA ASN A 158 4.37 5.47 -18.65
C ASN A 158 5.18 4.29 -18.10
N PRO A 159 6.21 3.80 -18.81
CA PRO A 159 6.64 4.23 -20.16
C PRO A 159 5.66 3.79 -21.26
N PRO A 160 5.68 4.41 -22.45
CA PRO A 160 4.78 4.05 -23.55
C PRO A 160 4.87 2.57 -23.94
N PRO A 161 3.79 1.95 -24.45
CA PRO A 161 3.79 0.56 -24.88
C PRO A 161 4.92 0.28 -25.89
N GLY A 162 5.85 -0.62 -25.56
CA GLY A 162 6.99 -0.94 -26.42
C GLY A 162 8.19 -1.53 -25.67
N LYS A 163 9.38 -1.47 -26.29
CA LYS A 163 10.60 -2.11 -25.78
C LYS A 163 11.05 -1.55 -24.41
N MET A 164 11.01 -0.22 -24.24
CA MET A 164 11.31 0.45 -22.96
C MET A 164 10.34 0.08 -21.83
N TYR A 165 9.10 -0.30 -22.16
CA TYR A 165 8.10 -0.71 -21.17
C TYR A 165 8.39 -2.08 -20.56
N LYS A 166 8.96 -3.00 -21.34
CA LYS A 166 9.52 -4.25 -20.79
C LYS A 166 10.73 -3.99 -19.90
N GLU A 167 11.64 -3.11 -20.33
CA GLU A 167 12.93 -2.88 -19.66
C GLU A 167 12.82 -2.11 -18.33
N LYS A 168 12.07 -0.99 -18.27
CA LYS A 168 11.92 -0.19 -17.03
C LYS A 168 11.15 -0.93 -15.93
N LYS A 169 10.16 -1.74 -16.28
CA LYS A 169 9.39 -2.50 -15.29
C LYS A 169 10.08 -3.78 -14.84
N MET A 170 11.01 -4.37 -15.61
CA MET A 170 11.88 -5.45 -15.12
C MET A 170 12.91 -4.98 -14.08
N ALA A 171 13.21 -3.67 -14.05
CA ALA A 171 14.19 -3.07 -13.14
C ALA A 171 13.61 -2.53 -11.80
N GLY A 172 12.28 -2.51 -11.61
CA GLY A 172 11.62 -2.01 -10.39
C GLY A 172 10.23 -2.56 -10.17
#